data_AF-A0A2G6DRN6-F1
#
_entry.id   AF-A0A2G6DRN6-F1
#
_cell.length_a   1.000
_cell.length_b   1.000
_cell.length_c   1.000
_cell.angle_alpha   90.00
_cell.angle_beta   90.00
_cell.angle_gamma   90.00
#
_symmetry.space_group_name_H-M   'P 1'
#
loop_
_entity.id
_entity.type
_entity.pdbx_description
1 polymer ?
#
loop_
_entity_poly.entity_id
_entity_poly.type
_entity_poly.pdbx_seq_one_letter_code
_entity_poly.pdbx_strand_id
1 'polypeptide(L)'
;MKKYWFKSKCFRYGFQPVTVEGWIVIVLFCMLILWAAYANGFFSGYITIAQWFHFFFELFCFFSAFILLFKSKVEDGFKRKNFSKKESKKNHF
;
A
#
# COMPACT_ATOMS: atom_id res chain seq x y z
N MET A 1 1.42 -6.98 22.93
CA MET A 1 0.31 -7.11 21.96
C MET A 1 0.78 -6.54 20.63
N LYS A 2 0.82 -7.34 19.56
CA LYS A 2 1.26 -6.85 18.24
C LYS A 2 0.20 -5.86 17.71
N LYS A 3 0.44 -4.56 17.84
CA LYS A 3 -0.41 -3.52 17.25
C LYS A 3 -0.26 -3.58 15.73
N TYR A 4 -1.31 -4.00 15.04
CA TYR A 4 -1.37 -3.96 13.59
C TYR A 4 -1.42 -2.52 13.13
N TRP A 5 -0.60 -2.15 12.15
CA TRP A 5 -0.53 -0.75 11.68
C TRP A 5 -1.70 -0.38 10.77
N PHE A 6 -2.22 -1.39 10.08
CA PHE A 6 -3.29 -1.27 9.11
C PHE A 6 -4.35 -2.34 9.34
N LYS A 7 -5.62 -1.92 9.22
CA LYS A 7 -6.77 -2.82 9.29
C LYS A 7 -7.36 -2.98 7.90
N SER A 8 -7.59 -4.23 7.52
CA SER A 8 -8.27 -4.58 6.27
C SER A 8 -9.75 -4.23 6.38
N LYS A 9 -10.28 -3.41 5.46
CA LYS A 9 -11.72 -3.09 5.46
C LYS A 9 -12.50 -4.32 4.99
N CYS A 10 -13.36 -4.87 5.86
CA CYS A 10 -14.15 -6.07 5.58
C CYS A 10 -15.10 -5.98 4.37
N PHE A 11 -15.43 -4.78 3.87
CA PHE A 11 -16.51 -4.59 2.90
C PHE A 11 -16.15 -3.74 1.68
N ARG A 12 -14.86 -3.38 1.50
CA ARG A 12 -14.42 -2.60 0.32
C ARG A 12 -12.92 -2.81 0.08
N TYR A 13 -12.50 -2.75 -1.19
CA TYR A 13 -11.08 -2.73 -1.55
C TYR A 13 -10.40 -1.54 -0.83
N GLY A 14 -9.45 -1.83 0.06
CA GLY A 14 -8.66 -0.80 0.73
C GLY A 14 -8.17 -1.19 2.13
N PHE A 15 -7.14 -0.49 2.58
CA PHE A 15 -6.55 -0.60 3.91
C PHE A 15 -6.67 0.75 4.61
N GLN A 16 -7.04 0.75 5.89
CA GLN A 16 -7.07 1.97 6.68
C GLN A 16 -5.97 1.92 7.74
N PRO A 17 -5.12 2.96 7.86
CA PRO A 17 -4.20 3.07 8.98
C PRO A 17 -5.02 3.14 10.28
N VAL A 18 -4.67 2.30 11.25
CA VAL A 18 -5.33 2.28 12.57
C VAL A 18 -4.40 2.76 13.67
N THR A 19 -3.10 2.75 13.42
CA THR A 19 -2.10 3.24 14.37
C THR A 19 -1.33 4.42 13.82
N VAL A 20 -0.71 5.17 14.74
CA VAL A 20 0.13 6.33 14.42
C VAL A 20 1.28 5.93 13.49
N GLU A 21 1.86 4.74 13.67
CA GLU A 21 2.90 4.20 12.79
C GLU A 21 2.39 4.00 11.35
N GLY A 22 1.15 3.53 11.17
CA GLY A 22 0.52 3.42 9.86
C GLY A 22 0.32 4.78 9.18
N TRP A 23 -0.03 5.80 9.94
CA TRP A 23 -0.13 7.17 9.44
C TRP A 23 1.23 7.76 9.07
N ILE A 24 2.26 7.54 9.90
CA ILE A 24 3.64 7.98 9.61
C ILE A 24 4.13 7.37 8.30
N VAL A 25 3.87 6.09 8.07
CA VAL A 25 4.26 5.39 6.83
C VAL A 25 3.56 5.98 5.60
N ILE A 26 2.29 6.37 5.70
CA ILE A 26 1.57 7.06 4.61
C ILE A 26 2.17 8.44 4.35
N VAL A 27 2.43 9.23 5.40
CA VAL A 27 3.03 10.57 5.26
C VAL A 27 4.41 10.48 4.63
N LEU A 28 5.25 9.53 5.07
CA LEU A 28 6.55 9.28 4.50
C LEU A 28 6.45 8.90 3.01
N PHE A 29 5.48 8.06 2.65
CA PHE A 29 5.24 7.68 1.26
C PHE A 29 4.81 8.89 0.40
N CYS A 30 3.94 9.76 0.92
CA CYS A 30 3.58 11.00 0.25
C CYS A 30 4.79 11.94 0.06
N MET A 31 5.66 12.06 1.07
CA MET A 31 6.90 12.84 0.95
C MET A 31 7.84 12.27 -0.10
N LEU A 32 7.99 10.95 -0.20
CA LEU A 32 8.81 10.30 -1.23
C LEU A 32 8.27 10.55 -2.65
N ILE A 33 6.95 10.52 -2.83
CA ILE A 33 6.33 10.84 -4.13
C ILE A 33 6.58 12.31 -4.50
N LEU A 34 6.42 13.23 -3.55
CA LEU A 34 6.69 14.65 -3.78
C LEU A 34 8.17 14.89 -4.11
N TRP A 35 9.08 14.22 -3.41
CA TRP A 35 10.50 14.27 -3.68
C TRP A 35 10.83 13.75 -5.08
N ALA A 36 10.28 12.60 -5.47
CA ALA A 36 10.47 12.06 -6.82
C ALA A 36 9.89 12.98 -7.90
N ALA A 37 8.72 13.57 -7.67
CA ALA A 37 8.14 14.55 -8.60
C ALA A 37 9.07 15.78 -8.75
N TYR A 38 9.60 16.29 -7.63
CA TYR A 38 10.56 17.39 -7.64
C TYR A 38 11.86 17.02 -8.38
N ALA A 39 12.45 15.87 -8.08
CA ALA A 39 13.69 15.38 -8.68
C ALA A 39 13.57 15.15 -10.20
N ASN A 40 12.39 14.69 -10.66
CA ASN A 40 12.11 14.49 -12.09
C ASN A 40 11.67 15.77 -12.82
N GLY A 41 11.74 16.94 -12.16
CA GLY A 41 11.50 18.21 -12.81
C GLY A 41 10.04 18.49 -13.15
N PHE A 42 9.07 17.87 -12.44
CA PHE A 42 7.64 18.15 -12.67
C PHE A 42 7.27 19.63 -12.52
N PHE A 43 8.09 20.40 -11.78
CA PHE A 43 7.89 21.83 -11.56
C PHE A 43 8.67 22.73 -12.56
N SER A 44 9.50 22.18 -13.45
CA SER A 44 10.32 22.99 -14.37
C SER A 44 9.60 23.40 -15.66
N GLY A 45 8.33 23.01 -15.84
CA GLY A 45 7.50 23.39 -16.99
C GLY A 45 7.74 22.57 -18.26
N TYR A 46 8.88 21.87 -18.38
CA TYR A 46 9.22 21.02 -19.52
C TYR A 46 9.60 19.62 -19.05
N ILE A 47 8.64 18.69 -19.12
CA ILE A 47 8.85 17.29 -18.75
C ILE A 47 9.18 16.49 -20.00
N THR A 48 10.35 15.88 -20.01
CA THR A 48 10.76 14.95 -21.06
C THR A 48 10.16 13.57 -20.80
N ILE A 49 9.84 12.82 -21.86
CA ILE A 49 9.37 11.42 -21.77
C ILE A 49 10.29 10.54 -20.90
N ALA A 50 11.61 10.76 -20.98
CA ALA A 50 12.57 10.05 -20.13
C ALA A 50 12.32 10.31 -18.62
N GLN A 51 12.10 11.57 -18.21
CA GLN A 51 11.78 11.93 -16.82
C GLN A 51 10.45 11.30 -16.38
N TRP A 52 9.49 11.20 -17.29
CA TRP A 52 8.21 10.55 -17.02
C TRP A 52 8.37 9.04 -16.73
N PHE A 53 9.19 8.35 -17.52
CA PHE A 53 9.54 6.94 -17.28
C PHE A 53 10.33 6.73 -15.99
N HIS A 54 11.29 7.59 -15.69
CA HIS A 54 12.04 7.54 -14.44
C HIS A 54 11.12 7.70 -13.22
N PHE A 55 10.23 8.70 -13.25
CA PHE A 55 9.23 8.90 -12.20
C PHE A 55 8.32 7.68 -12.02
N PHE A 56 7.84 7.08 -13.13
CA PHE A 56 6.98 5.91 -13.06
C PHE A 56 7.71 4.69 -12.47
N PHE A 57 8.99 4.52 -12.81
CA PHE A 57 9.83 3.46 -12.26
C PHE A 57 10.08 3.65 -10.75
N GLU A 58 10.42 4.88 -10.32
CA GLU A 58 10.55 5.21 -8.89
C GLU A 58 9.25 4.97 -8.13
N LEU A 59 8.12 5.40 -8.71
CA LEU A 59 6.80 5.18 -8.12
C LEU A 59 6.52 3.68 -7.96
N PHE A 60 6.82 2.87 -8.98
CA PHE A 60 6.67 1.42 -8.91
C PHE A 60 7.57 0.79 -7.82
N CYS A 61 8.83 1.23 -7.72
CA CYS A 61 9.74 0.80 -6.67
C CYS A 61 9.19 1.13 -5.28
N PHE A 62 8.74 2.36 -5.05
CA PHE A 62 8.16 2.76 -3.77
C PHE A 62 6.89 1.97 -3.45
N PHE A 63 6.00 1.77 -4.42
CA PHE A 63 4.80 0.93 -4.24
C PHE A 63 5.17 -0.50 -3.86
N SER A 64 6.18 -1.09 -4.50
CA SER A 64 6.60 -2.46 -4.20
C SER A 64 7.16 -2.58 -2.77
N ALA A 65 7.98 -1.62 -2.34
CA ALA A 65 8.52 -1.55 -0.99
C ALA A 65 7.41 -1.36 0.05
N PHE A 66 6.45 -0.48 -0.25
CA PHE A 66 5.29 -0.24 0.59
C PHE A 66 4.44 -1.52 0.72
N ILE A 67 4.13 -2.21 -0.38
CA ILE A 67 3.38 -3.48 -0.35
C ILE A 67 4.09 -4.54 0.50
N LEU A 68 5.42 -4.66 0.40
CA LEU A 68 6.20 -5.58 1.22
C LEU A 68 6.12 -5.25 2.72
N LEU A 69 6.22 -3.97 3.08
CA LEU A 69 6.04 -3.49 4.44
C LEU A 69 4.63 -3.78 4.97
N PHE A 70 3.61 -3.57 4.14
CA PHE A 70 2.22 -3.82 4.47
C PHE A 70 1.92 -5.29 4.69
N LYS A 71 2.45 -6.18 3.83
CA LYS A 71 2.26 -7.63 3.93
C LYS A 71 2.62 -8.16 5.32
N SER A 72 3.61 -7.55 5.98
CA SER A 72 4.09 -7.95 7.31
C SER A 72 3.36 -7.27 8.48
N LYS A 73 2.54 -6.23 8.24
CA LYS A 73 1.98 -5.34 9.29
C LYS A 73 0.45 -5.17 9.28
N VAL A 74 -0.25 -5.85 8.38
CA VAL A 74 -1.73 -5.84 8.29
C VAL A 74 -2.35 -6.87 9.24
N GLU A 75 -3.39 -6.44 9.97
CA GLU A 75 -4.25 -7.31 10.78
C GLU A 75 -4.89 -8.40 9.91
N ASP A 76 -4.60 -9.67 10.23
CA ASP A 76 -4.96 -10.90 9.51
C ASP A 76 -4.19 -11.26 8.23
N GLY A 77 -3.12 -10.52 7.89
CA GLY A 77 -2.41 -10.73 6.63
C GLY A 77 -3.34 -10.50 5.43
N PHE A 78 -2.86 -10.72 4.22
CA PHE A 78 -3.71 -10.66 3.02
C PHE A 78 -4.64 -11.89 2.95
N LYS A 79 -5.39 -12.19 4.02
CA LYS A 79 -6.38 -13.27 4.03
C LYS A 79 -7.49 -12.90 3.06
N ARG A 80 -7.46 -13.52 1.87
CA ARG A 80 -8.64 -13.71 1.02
C ARG A 80 -9.71 -14.37 1.88
N LYS A 81 -10.66 -13.59 2.39
CA LYS A 81 -11.83 -14.09 3.15
C LYS A 81 -12.75 -15.01 2.34
N ASN A 82 -12.43 -15.28 1.07
CA ASN A 82 -13.31 -16.01 0.16
C ASN A 82 -13.16 -17.54 0.18
N PHE A 83 -12.21 -18.12 0.94
CA PHE A 83 -12.03 -19.59 0.91
C PHE A 83 -12.56 -20.34 2.14
N SER A 84 -12.64 -19.71 3.32
CA SER A 84 -12.99 -20.45 4.54
C SER A 84 -14.50 -20.61 4.79
N LYS A 85 -15.36 -19.79 4.15
CA LYS A 85 -16.82 -19.92 4.36
C LYS A 85 -17.48 -21.06 3.56
N LYS A 86 -16.74 -21.74 2.68
CA LYS A 86 -17.25 -22.84 1.86
C LYS A 86 -17.11 -24.22 2.52
N GLU A 87 -16.22 -24.40 3.49
CA GLU A 87 -16.02 -25.70 4.16
C GLU A 87 -16.99 -25.94 5.33
N SER A 88 -17.40 -24.89 6.05
CA SER A 88 -18.33 -25.06 7.18
C SER A 88 -19.77 -25.42 6.77
N LYS A 89 -20.14 -25.29 5.50
CA LYS A 89 -21.46 -25.70 4.97
C LYS A 89 -21.46 -27.08 4.31
N LYS A 90 -20.29 -27.71 4.14
CA LYS A 90 -20.18 -29.02 3.47
C LYS A 90 -20.14 -30.21 4.45
N ASN A 91 -20.01 -29.95 5.75
CA ASN A 91 -19.97 -30.99 6.80
C ASN A 91 -21.32 -31.14 7.55
N HIS A 92 -22.41 -30.62 6.99
CA HIS A 92 -23.75 -30.68 7.56
C HIS A 92 -24.79 -31.28 6.58
N PHE A 93 -24.32 -32.06 5.60
CA PHE A 93 -25.15 -32.90 4.75
C PHE A 93 -24.59 -34.32 4.72
#